data_AF-A0A7C2YEE2-F1
#
_entry.id   AF-A0A7C2YEE2-F1
#
_cell.length_a   1.000
_cell.length_b   1.000
_cell.length_c   1.000
_cell.angle_alpha   90.00
_cell.angle_beta   90.00
_cell.angle_gamma   90.00
#
_symmetry.space_group_name_H-M   'P 1'
#
loop_
_entity.id
_entity.type
_entity.pdbx_description
1 polymer ?
#
loop_
_entity_poly.entity_id
_entity_poly.type
_entity_poly.pdbx_seq_one_letter_code
_entity_poly.pdbx_strand_id
1 'polypeptide(L)'
;MPFEVRTRKNLDWHEGDESSPRYFLEVDLSPVLPGSGRVARLPVRWRRNRGHPMLKEVYWVEVAGMRVEKGNLAALEAAVPQAVAAFLEHGTLPYYFVTTPQGSFPVYLVRGRPLLKTDTGTFGAEDVGELWQRLAEHLLSARRIGALEELEVSLLLWSDLQVYPTGLLLRDGRVLVPVFLRPETDGPVLIHDVIGQPSRFLSSPELFALRREMASDLASRRAIPHPGALKMDRVRPEVWVALEGAARLTPYVLVCHQDERPLELPVYEVEGEFFALQRASYARLIFSADLDELSRLVREDLVLRGQASGASLVAVEQRRR
;
A
#
# COMPACT_ATOMS: atom_id res chain seq x y z
N MET A 1 -1.61 22.57 -24.33
CA MET A 1 -1.51 21.39 -23.42
C MET A 1 -1.48 21.90 -22.01
N PRO A 2 -2.17 21.25 -21.05
CA PRO A 2 -2.34 21.82 -19.71
C PRO A 2 -1.06 21.75 -18.86
N PHE A 3 -0.08 20.92 -19.22
CA PHE A 3 1.11 20.70 -18.39
C PHE A 3 2.37 21.23 -19.06
N GLU A 4 3.12 22.06 -18.33
CA GLU A 4 4.49 22.42 -18.67
C GLU A 4 5.43 21.33 -18.15
N VAL A 5 6.43 20.96 -18.95
CA VAL A 5 7.43 19.95 -18.58
C VAL A 5 8.81 20.52 -18.78
N ARG A 6 9.71 20.28 -17.81
CA ARG A 6 11.10 20.72 -17.86
C ARG A 6 12.04 19.56 -17.56
N THR A 7 13.08 19.44 -18.38
CA THR A 7 14.16 18.50 -18.12
C THR A 7 15.17 19.05 -17.11
N ARG A 8 15.50 18.26 -16.08
CA ARG A 8 16.59 18.52 -15.12
C ARG A 8 17.62 17.40 -15.17
N LYS A 9 18.91 17.77 -15.06
CA LYS A 9 19.98 16.80 -14.86
C LYS A 9 19.99 16.32 -13.41
N ASN A 10 20.24 15.03 -13.20
CA ASN A 10 20.59 14.53 -11.88
C ASN A 10 22.06 14.87 -11.60
N LEU A 11 22.30 15.75 -10.62
CA LEU A 11 23.66 16.17 -10.27
C LEU A 11 24.44 15.09 -9.51
N ASP A 12 23.73 14.15 -8.89
CA ASP A 12 24.30 13.03 -8.13
C ASP A 12 24.63 11.84 -9.04
N TRP A 13 24.29 11.91 -10.34
CA TRP A 13 24.59 10.85 -11.29
C TRP A 13 26.06 10.92 -11.74
N HIS A 14 26.70 9.75 -11.81
CA HIS A 14 28.07 9.59 -12.28
C HIS A 14 28.15 8.56 -13.41
N GLU A 15 29.14 8.72 -14.28
CA GLU A 15 29.36 7.80 -15.41
C GLU A 15 29.66 6.38 -14.91
N GLY A 16 28.87 5.41 -15.36
CA GLY A 16 28.93 4.02 -14.90
C GLY A 16 27.83 3.62 -13.91
N ASP A 17 27.12 4.59 -13.31
CA ASP A 17 25.95 4.30 -12.48
C ASP A 17 24.71 4.07 -13.37
N GLU A 18 24.31 2.81 -13.52
CA GLU A 18 23.08 2.42 -14.23
C GLU A 18 21.85 2.36 -13.32
N SER A 19 22.03 2.49 -11.99
CA SER A 19 20.96 2.39 -10.99
C SER A 19 20.23 3.72 -10.77
N SER A 20 20.97 4.83 -10.84
CA SER A 20 20.42 6.18 -10.68
C SER A 20 19.94 6.79 -12.02
N PRO A 21 18.83 7.53 -12.04
CA PRO A 21 18.38 8.23 -13.24
C PRO A 21 19.35 9.36 -13.61
N ARG A 22 19.64 9.53 -14.90
CA ARG A 22 20.47 10.63 -15.42
C ARG A 22 19.75 11.97 -15.43
N TYR A 23 18.44 11.92 -15.66
CA TYR A 23 17.59 13.07 -15.83
C TYR A 23 16.30 12.89 -15.03
N PHE A 24 15.66 14.01 -14.72
CA PHE A 24 14.30 14.05 -14.23
C PHE A 24 13.46 14.92 -15.16
N LEU A 25 12.20 14.55 -15.35
CA LEU A 25 11.21 15.43 -15.95
C LEU A 25 10.37 16.02 -14.82
N GLU A 26 10.37 17.35 -14.72
CA GLU A 26 9.52 18.11 -13.81
C GLU A 26 8.24 18.49 -14.55
N VAL A 27 7.08 18.02 -14.07
CA VAL A 27 5.76 18.30 -14.66
C VAL A 27 5.00 19.22 -13.72
N ASP A 28 4.58 20.39 -14.19
CA ASP A 28 3.73 21.29 -13.40
C ASP A 28 2.28 20.79 -13.37
N LEU A 29 1.83 20.33 -12.21
CA LEU A 29 0.47 19.86 -11.92
C LEU A 29 -0.41 20.93 -11.26
N SER A 30 0.09 22.15 -11.05
CA SER A 30 -0.68 23.27 -10.49
C SER A 30 -2.00 23.56 -11.23
N PRO A 31 -2.14 23.29 -12.54
CA PRO A 31 -3.42 23.46 -13.24
C PRO A 31 -4.53 22.50 -12.81
N VAL A 32 -4.22 21.39 -12.15
CA VAL A 32 -5.20 20.32 -11.83
C VAL A 32 -5.19 19.88 -10.37
N LEU A 33 -4.19 20.27 -9.58
CA LEU A 33 -4.09 19.97 -8.16
C LEU A 33 -4.13 21.26 -7.31
N PRO A 34 -4.80 21.24 -6.14
CA PRO A 34 -4.89 22.42 -5.28
C PRO A 34 -3.55 22.74 -4.60
N GLY A 35 -3.23 24.04 -4.49
CA GLY A 35 -2.03 24.57 -3.84
C GLY A 35 -0.96 25.06 -4.82
N SER A 36 0.02 25.82 -4.34
CA SER A 36 1.13 26.33 -5.14
C SER A 36 2.28 25.32 -5.27
N GLY A 37 2.95 25.29 -6.42
CA GLY A 37 4.19 24.53 -6.60
C GLY A 37 3.99 23.02 -6.69
N ARG A 38 2.86 22.56 -7.24
CA ARG A 38 2.56 21.14 -7.43
C ARG A 38 3.37 20.62 -8.61
N VAL A 39 4.63 20.28 -8.39
CA VAL A 39 5.52 19.75 -9.42
C VAL A 39 5.77 18.26 -9.16
N ALA A 40 5.46 17.43 -10.14
CA ALA A 40 5.87 16.03 -10.13
C ALA A 40 7.27 15.88 -10.73
N ARG A 41 8.11 15.06 -10.09
CA ARG A 41 9.48 14.78 -10.54
C ARG A 41 9.60 13.32 -10.96
N LEU A 42 9.60 13.08 -12.28
CA LEU A 42 9.63 11.74 -12.85
C LEU A 42 11.08 11.34 -13.15
N PRO A 43 11.59 10.21 -12.60
CA PRO A 43 12.92 9.72 -12.92
C PRO A 43 12.98 9.19 -14.36
N VAL A 44 13.86 9.75 -15.19
CA VAL A 44 14.08 9.27 -16.55
C VAL A 44 15.03 8.08 -16.51
N ARG A 45 14.51 6.92 -16.91
CA ARG A 45 15.28 5.70 -17.11
C ARG A 45 15.78 5.64 -18.55
N TRP A 46 16.85 4.90 -18.77
CA TRP A 46 17.46 4.80 -20.09
C TRP A 46 18.11 3.44 -20.33
N ARG A 47 18.23 3.04 -21.60
CA ARG A 47 18.98 1.85 -22.04
C ARG A 47 19.60 2.06 -23.41
N ARG A 48 20.73 1.39 -23.66
CA ARG A 48 21.32 1.29 -25.00
C ARG A 48 20.42 0.45 -25.90
N ASN A 49 20.23 0.91 -27.14
CA ASN A 49 19.50 0.19 -28.18
C ASN A 49 20.48 -0.38 -29.20
N ARG A 50 21.07 -1.54 -28.85
CA ARG A 50 22.17 -2.17 -29.60
C ARG A 50 21.75 -2.73 -30.97
N GLY A 51 20.44 -2.83 -31.24
CA GLY A 51 19.90 -3.42 -32.48
C GLY A 51 19.42 -2.42 -33.52
N HIS A 52 19.44 -1.11 -33.25
CA HIS A 52 18.86 -0.12 -34.16
C HIS A 52 19.94 0.70 -34.89
N PRO A 53 19.82 0.88 -36.23
CA PRO A 53 20.85 1.55 -37.03
C PRO A 53 21.06 3.01 -36.60
N MET A 54 19.99 3.76 -36.31
CA MET A 54 20.03 5.18 -35.94
C MET A 54 19.76 5.49 -34.45
N LEU A 55 18.73 4.88 -33.83
CA LEU A 55 18.39 5.08 -32.42
C LEU A 55 19.34 4.30 -31.51
N LYS A 56 20.41 4.95 -31.02
CA LYS A 56 21.40 4.31 -30.15
C LYS A 56 20.94 4.16 -28.70
N GLU A 57 19.99 4.98 -28.29
CA GLU A 57 19.54 5.08 -26.91
C GLU A 57 18.02 5.16 -26.87
N VAL A 58 17.43 4.69 -25.77
CA VAL A 58 16.00 4.75 -25.51
C VAL A 58 15.81 5.25 -24.10
N TYR A 59 14.90 6.21 -23.96
CA TYR A 59 14.56 6.89 -22.73
C TYR A 59 13.10 6.61 -22.38
N TRP A 60 12.81 6.39 -21.11
CA TRP A 60 11.43 6.23 -20.65
C TRP A 60 11.19 6.80 -19.26
N VAL A 61 9.92 7.14 -19.02
CA VAL A 61 9.35 7.41 -17.70
C VAL A 61 8.09 6.55 -17.53
N GLU A 62 7.67 6.37 -16.28
CA GLU A 62 6.37 5.79 -15.95
C GLU A 62 5.45 6.89 -15.44
N VAL A 63 4.22 6.95 -15.97
CA VAL A 63 3.18 7.90 -15.60
C VAL A 63 1.94 7.09 -15.22
N ALA A 64 1.61 7.05 -13.93
CA ALA A 64 0.50 6.27 -13.39
C ALA A 64 0.49 4.80 -13.88
N GLY A 65 1.66 4.15 -13.88
CA GLY A 65 1.84 2.77 -14.38
C GLY A 65 1.95 2.64 -15.90
N MET A 66 1.75 3.71 -16.67
CA MET A 66 1.96 3.72 -18.12
C MET A 66 3.40 4.09 -18.47
N ARG A 67 4.10 3.20 -19.18
CA ARG A 67 5.45 3.48 -19.69
C ARG A 67 5.40 4.35 -20.95
N VAL A 68 5.98 5.54 -20.87
CA VAL A 68 6.18 6.44 -22.02
C VAL A 68 7.61 6.30 -22.50
N GLU A 69 7.81 5.71 -23.68
CA GLU A 69 9.14 5.42 -24.23
C GLU A 69 9.39 6.20 -25.54
N LYS A 70 10.57 6.83 -25.64
CA LYS A 70 11.01 7.58 -26.83
C LYS A 70 12.51 7.40 -27.11
N GLY A 71 12.90 7.67 -28.35
CA GLY A 71 14.28 7.52 -28.83
C GLY A 71 15.24 8.65 -28.45
N ASN A 72 14.74 9.73 -27.87
CA ASN A 72 15.55 10.83 -27.32
C ASN A 72 14.75 11.59 -26.26
N LEU A 73 15.46 12.39 -25.46
CA LEU A 73 14.89 13.10 -24.32
C LEU A 73 13.89 14.20 -24.72
N ALA A 74 14.14 14.95 -25.79
CA ALA A 74 13.23 16.00 -26.25
C ALA A 74 11.87 15.44 -26.72
N ALA A 75 11.89 14.29 -27.42
CA ALA A 75 10.68 13.59 -27.81
C ALA A 75 9.93 13.03 -26.58
N LEU A 76 10.65 12.61 -25.54
CA LEU A 76 10.05 12.17 -24.29
C LEU A 76 9.38 13.34 -23.56
N GLU A 77 10.07 14.47 -23.41
CA GLU A 77 9.56 15.71 -22.83
C GLU A 77 8.26 16.17 -23.51
N ALA A 78 8.19 16.10 -24.85
CA ALA A 78 6.99 16.45 -25.60
C ALA A 78 5.83 15.44 -25.46
N ALA A 79 6.12 14.18 -25.11
CA ALA A 79 5.12 13.11 -24.99
C ALA A 79 4.50 13.02 -23.59
N VAL A 80 5.25 13.37 -22.54
CA VAL A 80 4.76 13.28 -21.14
C VAL A 80 3.48 14.06 -20.88
N PRO A 81 3.30 15.31 -21.36
CA PRO A 81 2.03 16.04 -21.15
C PRO A 81 0.80 15.29 -21.64
N GLN A 82 0.92 14.57 -22.76
CA GLN A 82 -0.18 13.77 -23.33
C GLN A 82 -0.49 12.57 -22.45
N ALA A 83 0.56 11.89 -21.97
CA ALA A 83 0.40 10.75 -21.09
C ALA A 83 -0.26 11.14 -19.75
N VAL A 84 0.14 12.27 -19.16
CA VAL A 84 -0.51 12.78 -17.94
C VAL A 84 -1.95 13.19 -18.22
N ALA A 85 -2.20 13.88 -19.35
CA ALA A 85 -3.55 14.31 -19.73
C ALA A 85 -4.51 13.14 -20.02
N ALA A 86 -4.01 11.96 -20.38
CA ALA A 86 -4.82 10.77 -20.59
C ALA A 86 -5.53 10.27 -19.32
N PHE A 87 -5.03 10.65 -18.14
CA PHE A 87 -5.62 10.32 -16.84
C PHE A 87 -6.48 11.45 -16.27
N LEU A 88 -6.69 12.55 -16.99
CA LEU A 88 -7.51 13.64 -16.49
C LEU A 88 -9.00 13.33 -16.64
N GLU A 89 -9.66 13.19 -15.50
CA GLU A 89 -11.12 13.22 -15.40
C GLU A 89 -11.54 14.15 -14.27
N HIS A 90 -12.73 14.72 -14.37
CA HIS A 90 -13.28 15.62 -13.35
C HIS A 90 -12.38 16.83 -13.00
N GLY A 91 -11.44 17.20 -13.90
CA GLY A 91 -10.49 18.29 -13.69
C GLY A 91 -9.36 17.98 -12.71
N THR A 92 -9.13 16.71 -12.37
CA THR A 92 -8.08 16.26 -11.45
C THR A 92 -7.41 14.98 -11.99
N LEU A 93 -6.26 14.62 -11.40
CA LEU A 93 -5.66 13.30 -11.59
C LEU A 93 -6.28 12.27 -10.63
N PRO A 94 -6.15 10.96 -10.93
CA PRO A 94 -6.49 9.91 -9.98
C PRO A 94 -5.70 10.08 -8.68
N TYR A 95 -6.27 9.61 -7.58
CA TYR A 95 -5.61 9.57 -6.28
C TYR A 95 -5.26 8.14 -5.89
N TYR A 96 -6.14 7.20 -6.21
CA TYR A 96 -5.89 5.77 -6.08
C TYR A 96 -6.17 5.05 -7.40
N PHE A 97 -5.70 3.82 -7.49
CA PHE A 97 -6.16 2.83 -8.44
C PHE A 97 -6.71 1.64 -7.66
N VAL A 98 -7.85 1.11 -8.08
CA VAL A 98 -8.38 -0.15 -7.56
C VAL A 98 -8.24 -1.19 -8.66
N THR A 99 -7.45 -2.23 -8.39
CA THR A 99 -7.23 -3.35 -9.29
C THR A 99 -8.10 -4.53 -8.87
N THR A 100 -8.80 -5.10 -9.84
CA THR A 100 -9.62 -6.32 -9.72
C THR A 100 -9.22 -7.29 -10.83
N PRO A 101 -9.73 -8.53 -10.84
CA PRO A 101 -9.50 -9.45 -11.96
C PRO A 101 -10.04 -8.94 -13.31
N GLN A 102 -10.91 -7.93 -13.31
CA GLN A 102 -11.49 -7.33 -14.52
C GLN A 102 -10.64 -6.19 -15.09
N GLY A 103 -9.75 -5.60 -14.30
CA GLY A 103 -8.92 -4.47 -14.71
C GLY A 103 -8.51 -3.57 -13.56
N SER A 104 -7.81 -2.49 -13.89
CA SER A 104 -7.44 -1.44 -12.96
C SER A 104 -8.24 -0.18 -13.25
N PHE A 105 -8.84 0.38 -12.22
CA PHE A 105 -9.79 1.49 -12.33
C PHE A 105 -9.29 2.69 -11.51
N PRO A 106 -9.17 3.88 -12.11
CA PRO A 106 -8.75 5.08 -11.40
C PRO A 106 -9.84 5.57 -10.44
N VAL A 107 -9.43 5.95 -9.24
CA VAL A 107 -10.26 6.59 -8.22
C VAL A 107 -9.90 8.06 -8.17
N TYR A 108 -10.88 8.93 -8.42
CA TYR A 108 -10.69 10.39 -8.40
C TYR A 108 -11.24 10.98 -7.11
N LEU A 109 -10.67 12.11 -6.68
CA LEU A 109 -11.24 12.90 -5.58
C LEU A 109 -12.18 13.96 -6.15
N VAL A 110 -13.49 13.72 -6.03
CA VAL A 110 -14.52 14.66 -6.49
C VAL A 110 -15.18 15.28 -5.27
N ARG A 111 -15.05 16.60 -5.11
CA ARG A 111 -15.54 17.34 -3.92
C ARG A 111 -15.04 16.76 -2.60
N GLY A 112 -13.78 16.33 -2.58
CA GLY A 112 -13.11 15.75 -1.41
C GLY A 112 -13.44 14.28 -1.11
N ARG A 113 -14.21 13.61 -1.97
CA ARG A 113 -14.63 12.21 -1.76
C ARG A 113 -14.08 11.29 -2.84
N PRO A 114 -13.59 10.10 -2.50
CA PRO A 114 -13.24 9.07 -3.47
C PRO A 114 -14.44 8.69 -4.34
N LEU A 115 -14.24 8.73 -5.66
CA LEU A 115 -15.21 8.33 -6.67
C LEU A 115 -14.52 7.38 -7.66
N LEU A 116 -15.14 6.21 -7.86
CA LEU A 116 -14.69 5.18 -8.78
C LEU A 116 -15.81 4.87 -9.77
N LYS A 117 -15.47 4.78 -11.05
CA LYS A 117 -16.38 4.29 -12.09
C LYS A 117 -15.83 2.98 -12.66
N THR A 118 -16.68 1.96 -12.70
CA THR A 118 -16.41 0.67 -13.35
C THR A 118 -17.39 0.46 -14.50
N ASP A 119 -17.26 -0.68 -15.19
CA ASP A 119 -18.26 -1.16 -16.14
C ASP A 119 -19.58 -1.55 -15.46
N THR A 120 -19.54 -1.93 -14.17
CA THR A 120 -20.70 -2.37 -13.40
C THR A 120 -21.41 -1.25 -12.62
N GLY A 121 -20.79 -0.09 -12.44
CA GLY A 121 -21.41 1.01 -11.70
C GLY A 121 -20.50 2.19 -11.37
N THR A 122 -21.00 3.06 -10.51
CA THR A 122 -20.24 4.18 -9.95
C THR A 122 -20.34 4.13 -8.44
N PHE A 123 -19.20 4.20 -7.77
CA PHE A 123 -19.04 4.01 -6.33
C PHE A 123 -18.41 5.26 -5.74
N GLY A 124 -19.06 5.85 -4.75
CA GLY A 124 -18.52 6.93 -3.94
C GLY A 124 -18.48 6.53 -2.47
N ALA A 125 -17.55 7.12 -1.71
CA ALA A 125 -17.39 6.88 -0.29
C ALA A 125 -16.80 8.11 0.43
N GLU A 126 -16.76 8.09 1.76
CA GLU A 126 -16.05 9.11 2.55
C GLU A 126 -14.54 8.90 2.47
N ASP A 127 -14.08 7.65 2.45
CA ASP A 127 -12.67 7.29 2.37
C ASP A 127 -12.44 6.06 1.47
N VAL A 128 -11.16 5.75 1.23
CA VAL A 128 -10.76 4.65 0.35
C VAL A 128 -11.09 3.27 0.94
N GLY A 129 -11.18 3.15 2.27
CA GLY A 129 -11.52 1.91 2.95
C GLY A 129 -12.99 1.55 2.78
N GLU A 130 -13.88 2.53 2.94
CA GLU A 130 -15.31 2.38 2.65
C GLU A 130 -15.54 2.15 1.15
N LEU A 131 -14.82 2.84 0.26
CA LEU A 131 -14.90 2.60 -1.18
C LEU A 131 -14.54 1.16 -1.53
N TRP A 132 -13.45 0.65 -0.94
CA TRP A 132 -12.99 -0.73 -1.12
C TRP A 132 -14.08 -1.70 -0.68
N GLN A 133 -14.64 -1.54 0.54
CA GLN A 133 -15.68 -2.43 1.05
C GLN A 133 -16.92 -2.46 0.15
N ARG A 134 -17.43 -1.29 -0.24
CA ARG A 134 -18.61 -1.18 -1.12
C ARG A 134 -18.39 -1.85 -2.47
N LEU A 135 -17.22 -1.65 -3.08
CA LEU A 135 -16.88 -2.29 -4.33
C LEU A 135 -16.77 -3.82 -4.16
N ALA A 136 -16.11 -4.28 -3.10
CA ALA A 136 -15.95 -5.70 -2.83
C ALA A 136 -17.30 -6.40 -2.63
N GLU A 137 -18.18 -5.83 -1.80
CA GLU A 137 -19.54 -6.36 -1.57
C GLU A 137 -20.32 -6.46 -2.89
N HIS A 138 -20.25 -5.42 -3.72
CA HIS A 138 -20.87 -5.43 -5.03
C HIS A 138 -20.30 -6.54 -5.94
N LEU A 139 -18.98 -6.65 -6.07
CA LEU A 139 -18.34 -7.63 -6.94
C LEU A 139 -18.52 -9.07 -6.45
N LEU A 140 -18.53 -9.31 -5.13
CA LEU A 140 -18.87 -10.61 -4.53
C LEU A 140 -20.33 -10.98 -4.85
N SER A 141 -21.26 -10.05 -4.66
CA SER A 141 -22.68 -10.28 -4.97
C SER A 141 -22.91 -10.60 -6.46
N ALA A 142 -22.14 -9.96 -7.33
CA ALA A 142 -22.15 -10.18 -8.78
C ALA A 142 -21.29 -11.38 -9.22
N ARG A 143 -20.65 -12.11 -8.29
CA ARG A 143 -19.74 -13.24 -8.55
C ARG A 143 -18.61 -12.91 -9.53
N ARG A 144 -18.12 -11.66 -9.48
CA ARG A 144 -16.98 -11.18 -10.28
C ARG A 144 -15.63 -11.43 -9.59
N ILE A 145 -15.66 -11.65 -8.29
CA ILE A 145 -14.53 -12.09 -7.46
C ILE A 145 -15.02 -13.22 -6.55
N GLY A 146 -14.12 -14.13 -6.19
CA GLY A 146 -14.37 -15.18 -5.22
C GLY A 146 -14.06 -14.75 -3.78
N ALA A 147 -13.16 -13.77 -3.60
CA ALA A 147 -12.77 -13.28 -2.29
C ALA A 147 -12.39 -11.78 -2.30
N LEU A 148 -12.43 -11.13 -1.13
CA LEU A 148 -12.04 -9.73 -0.96
C LEU A 148 -10.57 -9.48 -1.34
N GLU A 149 -9.75 -10.52 -1.17
CA GLU A 149 -8.32 -10.55 -1.42
C GLU A 149 -7.96 -10.32 -2.90
N GLU A 150 -8.90 -10.55 -3.82
CA GLU A 150 -8.74 -10.28 -5.24
C GLU A 150 -8.78 -8.78 -5.59
N LEU A 151 -9.14 -7.92 -4.63
CA LEU A 151 -9.01 -6.48 -4.77
C LEU A 151 -7.66 -6.01 -4.21
N GLU A 152 -7.07 -5.07 -4.92
CA GLU A 152 -5.90 -4.33 -4.47
C GLU A 152 -6.11 -2.83 -4.71
N VAL A 153 -5.76 -2.02 -3.71
CA VAL A 153 -5.72 -0.57 -3.86
C VAL A 153 -4.27 -0.12 -3.94
N SER A 154 -4.00 0.80 -4.85
CA SER A 154 -2.68 1.42 -5.02
C SER A 154 -2.82 2.93 -4.94
N LEU A 155 -1.83 3.61 -4.38
CA LEU A 155 -1.74 5.06 -4.31
C LEU A 155 -1.10 5.58 -5.60
N LEU A 156 -1.70 6.59 -6.24
CA LEU A 156 -0.97 7.42 -7.20
C LEU A 156 -0.34 8.58 -6.42
N LEU A 157 0.97 8.56 -6.24
CA LEU A 157 1.64 9.65 -5.54
C LEU A 157 1.88 10.79 -6.54
N TRP A 158 1.27 11.95 -6.27
CA TRP A 158 1.34 13.09 -7.19
C TRP A 158 2.77 13.64 -7.38
N SER A 159 3.67 13.46 -6.40
CA SER A 159 5.02 14.04 -6.43
C SER A 159 5.95 13.36 -7.45
N ASP A 160 5.63 12.16 -7.92
CA ASP A 160 6.42 11.43 -8.92
C ASP A 160 5.55 10.70 -9.97
N LEU A 161 4.22 10.81 -9.85
CA LEU A 161 3.23 10.15 -10.68
C LEU A 161 3.40 8.62 -10.74
N GLN A 162 4.01 8.02 -9.72
CA GLN A 162 4.16 6.57 -9.61
C GLN A 162 2.99 5.94 -8.86
N VAL A 163 2.71 4.67 -9.18
CA VAL A 163 1.67 3.88 -8.53
C VAL A 163 2.32 2.96 -7.51
N TYR A 164 1.93 3.12 -6.25
CA TYR A 164 2.46 2.36 -5.12
C TYR A 164 1.42 1.36 -4.61
N PRO A 165 1.71 0.05 -4.64
CA PRO A 165 0.77 -0.98 -4.18
C PRO A 165 0.53 -0.90 -2.67
N THR A 166 -0.56 -1.51 -2.19
CA THR A 166 -0.75 -1.71 -0.75
C THR A 166 0.34 -2.63 -0.19
N GLY A 167 1.10 -2.15 0.79
CA GLY A 167 2.09 -2.92 1.54
C GLY A 167 1.47 -3.73 2.68
N LEU A 168 0.50 -3.13 3.37
CA LEU A 168 -0.36 -3.79 4.37
C LEU A 168 -1.65 -3.00 4.59
N LEU A 169 -2.58 -3.58 5.34
CA LEU A 169 -3.80 -2.92 5.81
C LEU A 169 -3.78 -2.78 7.33
N LEU A 170 -4.08 -1.58 7.85
CA LEU A 170 -4.50 -1.41 9.23
C LEU A 170 -6.01 -1.60 9.30
N ARG A 171 -6.47 -2.65 10.00
CA ARG A 171 -7.86 -3.11 9.88
C ARG A 171 -8.47 -3.55 11.20
N ASP A 172 -9.72 -3.14 11.42
CA ASP A 172 -10.65 -3.72 12.39
C ASP A 172 -12.10 -3.46 11.97
N GLY A 173 -12.92 -4.50 11.87
CA GLY A 173 -14.32 -4.37 11.42
C GLY A 173 -14.46 -3.56 10.14
N ARG A 174 -15.07 -2.37 10.25
CA ARG A 174 -15.28 -1.40 9.14
C ARG A 174 -14.07 -0.50 8.89
N VAL A 175 -13.14 -0.36 9.84
CA VAL A 175 -11.91 0.39 9.65
C VAL A 175 -11.00 -0.38 8.71
N LEU A 176 -10.63 0.25 7.59
CA LEU A 176 -9.68 -0.28 6.63
C LEU A 176 -8.81 0.87 6.13
N VAL A 177 -7.55 0.90 6.55
CA VAL A 177 -6.59 1.92 6.14
C VAL A 177 -5.42 1.26 5.41
N PRO A 178 -5.28 1.47 4.09
CA PRO A 178 -4.14 0.97 3.35
C PRO A 178 -2.88 1.76 3.70
N VAL A 179 -1.77 1.03 3.91
CA VAL A 179 -0.42 1.59 3.97
C VAL A 179 0.30 1.10 2.74
N PHE A 180 0.82 2.01 1.93
CA PHE A 180 1.37 1.70 0.61
C PHE A 180 2.86 1.38 0.70
N LEU A 181 3.33 0.55 -0.20
CA LEU A 181 4.74 0.16 -0.31
C LEU A 181 5.38 0.95 -1.44
N ARG A 182 6.45 1.67 -1.09
CA ARG A 182 7.44 2.19 -2.02
C ARG A 182 8.65 1.26 -2.02
N PRO A 183 8.86 0.48 -3.10
CA PRO A 183 10.03 -0.37 -3.21
C PRO A 183 11.30 0.48 -3.32
N GLU A 184 12.26 0.27 -2.42
CA GLU A 184 13.60 0.85 -2.51
C GLU A 184 14.67 -0.23 -2.34
N THR A 185 15.90 0.09 -2.75
CA THR A 185 17.04 -0.84 -2.69
C THR A 185 17.51 -1.12 -1.27
N ASP A 186 17.34 -0.14 -0.37
CA ASP A 186 17.84 -0.19 1.01
C ASP A 186 16.80 -0.70 2.02
N GLY A 187 15.66 -1.19 1.51
CA GLY A 187 14.55 -1.71 2.31
C GLY A 187 13.21 -1.08 1.90
N PRO A 188 12.08 -1.69 2.30
CA PRO A 188 10.77 -1.14 1.99
C PRO A 188 10.53 0.16 2.74
N VAL A 189 10.19 1.22 2.00
CA VAL A 189 9.62 2.45 2.56
C VAL A 189 8.11 2.35 2.48
N LEU A 190 7.43 2.66 3.58
CA LEU A 190 5.98 2.63 3.64
C LEU A 190 5.42 4.05 3.55
N ILE A 191 4.31 4.22 2.86
CA ILE A 191 3.63 5.50 2.69
C ILE A 191 2.30 5.41 3.40
N HIS A 192 2.13 6.22 4.44
CA HIS A 192 0.84 6.50 5.03
C HIS A 192 0.32 7.82 4.46
N ASP A 193 -0.75 7.72 3.68
CA ASP A 193 -1.33 8.85 2.97
C ASP A 193 -2.76 9.12 3.46
N VAL A 194 -3.02 10.37 3.82
CA VAL A 194 -4.33 10.85 4.25
C VAL A 194 -4.73 11.98 3.33
N ILE A 195 -5.90 11.86 2.71
CA ILE A 195 -6.42 12.86 1.76
C ILE A 195 -6.38 14.26 2.39
N GLY A 196 -5.72 15.19 1.69
CA GLY A 196 -5.59 16.58 2.12
C GLY A 196 -4.48 16.84 3.13
N GLN A 197 -3.71 15.83 3.54
CA GLN A 197 -2.53 15.96 4.39
C GLN A 197 -1.26 15.57 3.63
N PRO A 198 -0.08 16.05 4.04
CA PRO A 198 1.18 15.56 3.49
C PRO A 198 1.37 14.06 3.79
N SER A 199 1.77 13.29 2.78
CA SER A 199 2.09 11.87 2.95
C SER A 199 3.26 11.67 3.93
N ARG A 200 3.15 10.69 4.83
CA ARG A 200 4.23 10.28 5.73
C ARG A 200 4.97 9.10 5.10
N PHE A 201 6.29 9.23 4.97
CA PHE A 201 7.19 8.13 4.57
C PHE A 201 7.77 7.51 5.83
N LEU A 202 7.63 6.20 5.96
CA LEU A 202 7.87 5.46 7.19
C LEU A 202 8.86 4.32 6.91
N SER A 203 9.84 4.21 7.77
CA SER A 203 10.61 2.98 7.95
C SER A 203 9.75 1.90 8.63
N SER A 204 10.24 0.65 8.60
CA SER A 204 9.51 -0.47 9.21
C SER A 204 9.28 -0.30 10.73
N PRO A 205 10.23 0.19 11.55
CA PRO A 205 9.95 0.49 12.96
C PRO A 205 8.89 1.58 13.18
N GLU A 206 8.90 2.64 12.37
CA GLU A 206 7.93 3.74 12.46
C GLU A 206 6.49 3.29 12.15
N LEU A 207 6.32 2.17 11.45
CA LEU A 207 5.01 1.57 11.21
C LEU A 207 4.35 1.06 12.50
N PHE A 208 5.13 0.49 13.43
CA PHE A 208 4.59 0.08 14.73
C PHE A 208 4.11 1.29 15.53
N ALA A 209 4.88 2.39 15.50
CA ALA A 209 4.49 3.64 16.13
C ALA A 209 3.21 4.22 15.49
N LEU A 210 3.12 4.25 14.15
CA LEU A 210 1.90 4.67 13.44
C LEU A 210 0.69 3.83 13.87
N ARG A 211 0.83 2.50 13.91
CA ARG A 211 -0.26 1.61 14.30
C ARG A 211 -0.73 1.91 15.72
N ARG A 212 0.16 2.12 16.69
CA ARG A 212 -0.22 2.47 18.07
C ARG A 212 -0.89 3.85 18.17
N GLU A 213 -0.38 4.84 17.44
CA GLU A 213 -0.97 6.18 17.32
C GLU A 213 -2.42 6.09 16.83
N MET A 214 -2.63 5.41 15.69
CA MET A 214 -3.94 5.23 15.08
C MET A 214 -4.88 4.39 15.95
N ALA A 215 -4.39 3.30 16.52
CA ALA A 215 -5.20 2.44 17.39
C ALA A 215 -5.71 3.20 18.63
N SER A 216 -4.86 4.06 19.21
CA SER A 216 -5.24 4.90 20.35
C SER A 216 -6.27 5.95 19.96
N ASP A 217 -6.08 6.64 18.83
CA ASP A 217 -7.04 7.62 18.32
C ASP A 217 -8.40 6.97 18.00
N LEU A 218 -8.40 5.86 17.25
CA LEU A 218 -9.62 5.13 16.88
C LEU A 218 -10.37 4.58 18.11
N ALA A 219 -9.65 4.05 19.10
CA ALA A 219 -10.26 3.58 20.35
C ALA A 219 -10.86 4.74 21.16
N SER A 220 -10.17 5.89 21.24
CA SER A 220 -10.68 7.08 21.93
C SER A 220 -11.97 7.62 21.31
N ARG A 221 -12.13 7.47 19.99
CA ARG A 221 -13.32 7.82 19.22
C ARG A 221 -14.37 6.70 19.17
N ARG A 222 -14.12 5.56 19.83
CA ARG A 222 -14.98 4.36 19.82
C ARG A 222 -15.23 3.78 18.41
N ALA A 223 -14.29 4.00 17.48
CA ALA A 223 -14.33 3.40 16.15
C ALA A 223 -13.87 1.93 16.16
N ILE A 224 -13.06 1.56 17.16
CA ILE A 224 -12.64 0.19 17.47
C ILE A 224 -12.82 -0.06 18.98
N PRO A 225 -13.01 -1.30 19.45
CA PRO A 225 -13.33 -1.57 20.85
C PRO A 225 -12.17 -1.31 21.82
N HIS A 226 -10.92 -1.53 21.39
CA HIS A 226 -9.69 -1.27 22.16
C HIS A 226 -8.48 -1.19 21.20
N PRO A 227 -7.32 -0.65 21.63
CA PRO A 227 -6.16 -0.48 20.73
C PRO A 227 -5.62 -1.77 20.11
N GLY A 228 -5.67 -2.90 20.84
CA GLY A 228 -5.28 -4.22 20.31
C GLY A 228 -6.16 -4.74 19.17
N ALA A 229 -7.37 -4.18 18.98
CA ALA A 229 -8.30 -4.62 17.93
C ALA A 229 -7.83 -4.27 16.52
N LEU A 230 -7.12 -3.13 16.35
CA LEU A 230 -6.52 -2.77 15.07
C LEU A 230 -5.47 -3.83 14.72
N LYS A 231 -5.55 -4.46 13.55
CA LYS A 231 -4.58 -5.48 13.10
C LYS A 231 -3.72 -4.92 11.98
N MET A 232 -2.52 -5.47 11.79
CA MET A 232 -1.84 -5.35 10.50
C MET A 232 -2.19 -6.59 9.68
N ASP A 233 -2.99 -6.40 8.65
CA ASP A 233 -3.51 -7.46 7.79
C ASP A 233 -2.89 -7.38 6.40
N ARG A 234 -2.89 -8.50 5.66
CA ARG A 234 -2.33 -8.61 4.31
C ARG A 234 -0.91 -8.04 4.18
N VAL A 235 -0.06 -8.29 5.18
CA VAL A 235 1.32 -7.81 5.17
C VAL A 235 2.08 -8.50 4.04
N ARG A 236 2.61 -7.72 3.09
CA ARG A 236 3.44 -8.24 2.00
C ARG A 236 4.71 -8.91 2.54
N PRO A 237 5.23 -9.96 1.88
CA PRO A 237 6.42 -10.68 2.34
C PRO A 237 7.64 -9.79 2.61
N GLU A 238 7.93 -8.85 1.72
CA GLU A 238 9.03 -7.90 1.82
C GLU A 238 8.85 -6.93 3.00
N VAL A 239 7.61 -6.54 3.31
CA VAL A 239 7.28 -5.72 4.48
C VAL A 239 7.42 -6.55 5.75
N TRP A 240 6.98 -7.80 5.73
CA TRP A 240 7.15 -8.71 6.87
C TRP A 240 8.62 -8.92 7.22
N VAL A 241 9.49 -9.19 6.24
CA VAL A 241 10.93 -9.39 6.49
C VAL A 241 11.54 -8.18 7.21
N ALA A 242 11.16 -6.97 6.80
CA ALA A 242 11.66 -5.75 7.43
C ALA A 242 11.08 -5.52 8.84
N LEU A 243 9.80 -5.83 9.07
CA LEU A 243 9.16 -5.77 10.39
C LEU A 243 9.71 -6.82 11.35
N GLU A 244 9.96 -8.04 10.86
CA GLU A 244 10.55 -9.13 11.63
C GLU A 244 11.95 -8.76 12.13
N GLY A 245 12.77 -8.11 11.29
CA GLY A 245 14.09 -7.60 11.67
C GLY A 245 14.04 -6.49 12.74
N ALA A 246 12.90 -5.81 12.89
CA ALA A 246 12.70 -4.74 13.87
C ALA A 246 12.04 -5.24 15.18
N ALA A 247 11.60 -6.49 15.24
CA ALA A 247 10.90 -7.07 16.38
C ALA A 247 11.73 -8.17 17.07
N ARG A 248 11.54 -8.35 18.37
CA ARG A 248 12.19 -9.42 19.14
C ARG A 248 11.30 -10.65 19.16
N LEU A 249 11.77 -11.78 18.64
CA LEU A 249 11.10 -13.07 18.86
C LEU A 249 11.14 -13.43 20.35
N THR A 250 9.98 -13.71 20.93
CA THR A 250 9.84 -14.07 22.36
C THR A 250 10.01 -15.59 22.56
N PRO A 251 10.22 -16.07 23.80
CA PRO A 251 10.17 -17.50 24.10
C PRO A 251 8.74 -18.07 24.09
N TYR A 252 7.72 -17.22 23.95
CA TYR A 252 6.32 -17.62 23.96
C TYR A 252 5.84 -18.00 22.56
N VAL A 253 4.93 -18.95 22.52
CA VAL A 253 4.19 -19.37 21.33
C VAL A 253 2.72 -19.49 21.71
N LEU A 254 1.83 -19.11 20.80
CA LEU A 254 0.41 -19.40 20.97
C LEU A 254 0.09 -20.72 20.27
N VAL A 255 -0.46 -21.66 21.03
CA VAL A 255 -0.81 -22.99 20.53
C VAL A 255 -2.31 -23.09 20.46
N CYS A 256 -2.85 -23.17 19.24
CA CYS A 256 -4.24 -23.50 19.01
C CYS A 256 -4.37 -25.02 18.92
N HIS A 257 -4.94 -25.66 19.94
CA HIS A 257 -5.19 -27.09 19.91
C HIS A 257 -6.39 -27.39 19.00
N GLN A 258 -6.13 -28.07 17.89
CA GLN A 258 -7.11 -28.59 16.95
C GLN A 258 -6.95 -30.11 16.83
N ASP A 259 -8.01 -30.81 16.43
CA ASP A 259 -8.14 -32.27 16.59
C ASP A 259 -6.97 -33.09 16.01
N GLU A 260 -6.36 -32.66 14.89
CA GLU A 260 -5.33 -33.47 14.22
C GLU A 260 -3.90 -32.92 14.33
N ARG A 261 -3.71 -31.59 14.42
CA ARG A 261 -2.39 -30.96 14.66
C ARG A 261 -2.54 -29.61 15.37
N PRO A 262 -1.71 -29.33 16.40
CA PRO A 262 -1.67 -28.00 17.00
C PRO A 262 -1.15 -26.98 15.99
N LEU A 263 -1.85 -25.86 15.87
CA LEU A 263 -1.38 -24.71 15.10
C LEU A 263 -0.58 -23.81 16.03
N GLU A 264 0.72 -23.70 15.77
CA GLU A 264 1.63 -22.85 16.52
C GLU A 264 1.80 -21.49 15.84
N LEU A 265 1.68 -20.42 16.62
CA LEU A 265 1.80 -19.04 16.18
C LEU A 265 2.93 -18.36 16.97
N PRO A 266 4.03 -17.96 16.33
CA PRO A 266 5.14 -17.31 17.03
C PRO A 266 4.72 -15.95 17.58
N VAL A 267 5.18 -15.63 18.78
CA VAL A 267 4.96 -14.35 19.44
C VAL A 267 6.23 -13.52 19.40
N TYR A 268 6.08 -12.29 18.93
CA TYR A 268 7.12 -11.27 18.88
C TYR A 268 6.77 -10.14 19.84
N GLU A 269 7.75 -9.31 20.15
CA GLU A 269 7.59 -8.13 20.98
C GLU A 269 8.29 -6.94 20.35
N VAL A 270 7.63 -5.80 20.39
CA VAL A 270 8.18 -4.52 19.94
C VAL A 270 7.71 -3.42 20.90
N GLU A 271 8.66 -2.71 21.50
CA GLU A 271 8.40 -1.56 22.38
C GLU A 271 7.36 -1.83 23.48
N GLY A 272 7.39 -3.04 24.08
CA GLY A 272 6.50 -3.44 25.17
C GLY A 272 5.11 -3.94 24.74
N GLU A 273 4.85 -4.07 23.44
CA GLU A 273 3.64 -4.69 22.89
C GLU A 273 3.97 -6.05 22.27
N PHE A 274 3.21 -7.08 22.61
CA PHE A 274 3.31 -8.41 22.00
C PHE A 274 2.48 -8.48 20.73
N PHE A 275 2.93 -9.27 19.76
CA PHE A 275 2.10 -9.61 18.62
C PHE A 275 2.33 -11.05 18.15
N ALA A 276 1.24 -11.66 17.68
CA ALA A 276 1.26 -12.99 17.10
C ALA A 276 1.24 -12.88 15.58
N LEU A 277 2.09 -13.67 14.92
CA LEU A 277 2.09 -13.81 13.47
C LEU A 277 1.20 -14.98 13.05
N GLN A 278 0.13 -14.68 12.33
CA GLN A 278 -0.69 -15.67 11.63
C GLN A 278 -0.30 -15.70 10.15
N ARG A 279 0.07 -16.89 9.67
CA ARG A 279 0.33 -17.14 8.25
C ARG A 279 -0.81 -17.97 7.67
N ALA A 280 -1.59 -17.36 6.78
CA ALA A 280 -2.54 -18.06 5.92
C ALA A 280 -2.15 -17.75 4.45
N SER A 281 -3.10 -17.30 3.62
CA SER A 281 -2.79 -16.75 2.28
C SER A 281 -1.93 -15.47 2.35
N TYR A 282 -1.94 -14.76 3.48
CA TYR A 282 -1.12 -13.59 3.76
C TYR A 282 -0.64 -13.61 5.22
N ALA A 283 0.39 -12.79 5.51
CA ALA A 283 0.82 -12.54 6.88
C ALA A 283 -0.12 -11.54 7.57
N ARG A 284 -0.51 -11.85 8.81
CA ARG A 284 -1.34 -11.01 9.67
C ARG A 284 -0.71 -10.94 11.05
N LEU A 285 -0.71 -9.74 11.62
CA LEU A 285 -0.18 -9.45 12.94
C LEU A 285 -1.32 -8.96 13.84
N ILE A 286 -1.55 -9.68 14.94
CA ILE A 286 -2.51 -9.35 15.99
C ILE A 286 -1.71 -8.93 17.21
N PHE A 287 -2.13 -7.86 17.89
CA PHE A 287 -1.31 -7.21 18.91
C PHE A 287 -2.05 -7.09 20.24
N SER A 288 -1.29 -7.08 21.33
CA SER A 288 -1.77 -6.80 22.68
C SER A 288 -0.59 -6.45 23.59
N ALA A 289 -0.85 -5.64 24.62
CA ALA A 289 0.13 -5.41 25.69
C ALA A 289 0.24 -6.61 26.67
N ASP A 290 -0.72 -7.53 26.62
CA ASP A 290 -0.84 -8.68 27.51
C ASP A 290 -0.95 -9.99 26.71
N LEU A 291 -0.26 -11.05 27.14
CA LEU A 291 -0.19 -12.33 26.43
C LEU A 291 -1.50 -13.13 26.48
N ASP A 292 -2.24 -13.07 27.59
CA ASP A 292 -3.53 -13.76 27.71
C ASP A 292 -4.58 -13.09 26.83
N GLU A 293 -4.57 -11.77 26.80
CA GLU A 293 -5.38 -10.97 25.89
C GLU A 293 -4.99 -11.21 24.42
N LEU A 294 -3.68 -11.32 24.12
CA LEU A 294 -3.22 -11.68 22.79
C LEU A 294 -3.78 -13.04 22.37
N SER A 295 -3.73 -14.02 23.26
CA SER A 295 -4.28 -15.36 23.05
C SER A 295 -5.79 -15.31 22.75
N ARG A 296 -6.55 -14.52 23.52
CA ARG A 296 -7.99 -14.31 23.30
C ARG A 296 -8.28 -13.71 21.92
N LEU A 297 -7.56 -12.66 21.54
CA LEU A 297 -7.74 -11.97 20.25
C LEU A 297 -7.39 -12.86 19.06
N VAL A 298 -6.33 -13.66 19.19
CA VAL A 298 -5.91 -14.64 18.19
C VAL A 298 -6.97 -15.72 18.02
N ARG A 299 -7.53 -16.24 19.13
CA ARG A 299 -8.64 -17.20 19.08
C ARG A 299 -9.85 -16.63 18.35
N GLU A 300 -10.24 -15.40 18.69
CA GLU A 300 -11.38 -14.73 18.05
C GLU A 300 -11.17 -14.56 16.56
N ASP A 301 -9.98 -14.17 16.13
CA ASP A 301 -9.65 -14.08 14.70
C ASP A 301 -9.71 -15.45 14.00
N LEU A 302 -9.16 -16.50 14.61
CA LEU A 302 -9.21 -17.85 14.04
C LEU A 302 -10.65 -18.37 13.88
N VAL A 303 -11.51 -18.13 14.88
CA VAL A 303 -12.93 -18.50 14.84
C VAL A 303 -13.67 -17.72 13.75
N LEU A 304 -13.46 -16.41 13.67
CA LEU A 304 -14.10 -15.55 12.65
C LEU A 304 -13.76 -15.99 11.22
N ARG A 305 -12.59 -16.60 11.02
CA ARG A 305 -12.15 -17.10 9.71
C ARG A 305 -12.53 -18.56 9.45
N GLY A 306 -13.20 -19.23 10.38
CA GLY A 306 -13.47 -20.66 10.30
C GLY A 306 -12.20 -21.52 10.34
N GLN A 307 -11.09 -20.98 10.85
CA GLN A 307 -9.84 -21.72 11.03
C GLN A 307 -9.77 -22.42 12.39
N ALA A 308 -10.68 -22.11 13.32
CA ALA A 308 -10.84 -22.80 14.58
C ALA A 308 -12.31 -22.91 14.95
N SER A 309 -12.66 -23.91 15.76
CA SER A 309 -14.00 -24.03 16.32
C SER A 309 -14.20 -23.03 17.46
N GLY A 310 -15.44 -22.66 17.78
CA GLY A 310 -15.73 -21.83 18.95
C GLY A 310 -15.28 -22.45 20.29
N ALA A 311 -15.08 -23.76 20.32
CA ALA A 311 -14.57 -24.50 21.49
C ALA A 311 -13.03 -24.61 21.52
N SER A 312 -12.34 -24.19 20.47
CA SER A 312 -10.89 -24.28 20.38
C SER A 312 -10.21 -23.37 21.40
N LEU A 313 -9.21 -23.92 22.09
CA LEU A 313 -8.39 -23.19 23.05
C LEU A 313 -7.10 -22.75 22.37
N VAL A 314 -6.75 -21.48 22.57
CA VAL A 314 -5.43 -20.94 22.27
C VAL A 314 -4.72 -20.77 23.61
N ALA A 315 -3.62 -21.47 23.79
CA ALA A 315 -2.82 -21.44 25.02
C ALA A 315 -1.52 -20.69 24.78
N VAL A 316 -1.05 -19.97 25.81
CA VAL A 316 0.29 -19.40 25.83
C VAL A 316 1.24 -20.48 26.35
N GLU A 317 2.18 -20.91 25.52
CA GLU A 317 3.20 -21.88 25.90
C GLU A 317 4.59 -21.28 25.77
N GLN A 318 5.53 -21.77 26.57
CA GLN A 318 6.94 -21.37 26.48
C GLN A 318 7.73 -22.45 25.75
N ARG A 319 8.37 -22.12 24.63
CA ARG A 319 9.25 -23.06 23.94
C ARG A 319 10.48 -23.33 24.83
N ARG A 320 10.65 -24.58 25.24
CA ARG A 320 11.92 -25.04 25.83
C ARG A 320 12.97 -25.04 24.73
N ARG A 321 14.07 -24.33 24.97
CA ARG A 321 15.27 -24.36 24.11
C ARG A 321 15.89 -25.75 24.12
#